data_AF-K7NNJ2-F1
#
_entry.id   AF-K7NNJ2-F1
#
_cell.length_a   1.000
_cell.length_b   1.000
_cell.length_c   1.000
_cell.angle_alpha   90.00
_cell.angle_beta   90.00
_cell.angle_gamma   90.00
#
_symmetry.space_group_name_H-M   'P 1'
#
loop_
_entity.id
_entity.type
_entity.pdbx_description
1 polymer ?
#
loop_
_entity_poly.entity_id
_entity_poly.type
_entity_poly.pdbx_seq_one_letter_code
_entity_poly.pdbx_strand_id
1 'polypeptide(L)'
;EVIYHNGSVQNIREIPEELKAIYRTVWEIKQRTLVDMAADLGCYIDQSQSLNIHMDQANFGKLTSLHFYAWSKGLKTGMYYLRSRATADAIKFTVDTTNIKESIKPVTEDVEKKLAQMACSLENKDECLACGS
;
A
#
# COMPACT_ATOMS: atom_id res chain seq x y z
N GLU A 1 -8.26 0.98 15.25
CA GLU A 1 -7.25 0.82 14.18
C GLU A 1 -7.63 1.51 12.86
N VAL A 2 -8.85 1.41 12.35
CA VAL A 2 -9.24 2.03 11.05
C VAL A 2 -8.99 3.55 11.00
N ILE A 3 -9.42 4.31 12.03
CA ILE A 3 -9.17 5.77 12.11
C ILE A 3 -7.65 6.05 12.17
N TYR A 4 -6.91 5.21 12.92
CA TYR A 4 -5.46 5.29 13.01
C TYR A 4 -4.77 5.09 11.65
N HIS A 5 -5.32 4.25 10.77
CA HIS A 5 -4.80 4.02 9.41
C HIS A 5 -5.48 4.85 8.31
N ASN A 6 -6.14 5.98 8.66
CA ASN A 6 -6.81 6.87 7.69
C ASN A 6 -7.87 6.15 6.83
N GLY A 7 -8.57 5.17 7.40
CA GLY A 7 -9.56 4.37 6.68
C GLY A 7 -8.99 3.21 5.87
N SER A 8 -7.66 3.07 5.78
CA SER A 8 -7.03 1.91 5.16
C SER A 8 -7.15 0.68 6.05
N VAL A 9 -7.51 -0.46 5.45
CA VAL A 9 -7.61 -1.76 6.13
C VAL A 9 -6.38 -2.65 5.92
N GLN A 10 -5.41 -2.22 5.09
CA GLN A 10 -4.30 -3.08 4.66
C GLN A 10 -3.42 -3.55 5.83
N ASN A 11 -3.25 -2.69 6.84
CA ASN A 11 -2.36 -2.93 7.99
C ASN A 11 -3.08 -3.54 9.21
N ILE A 12 -4.37 -3.85 9.11
CA ILE A 12 -5.15 -4.44 10.19
C ILE A 12 -5.05 -5.96 10.08
N ARG A 13 -4.54 -6.62 11.13
CA ARG A 13 -4.18 -8.05 11.09
C ARG A 13 -5.41 -8.95 11.10
N GLU A 14 -6.48 -8.53 11.77
CA GLU A 14 -7.72 -9.29 11.94
C GLU A 14 -8.56 -9.37 10.66
N ILE A 15 -8.29 -8.51 9.67
CA ILE A 15 -9.07 -8.45 8.43
C ILE A 15 -8.49 -9.45 7.41
N PRO A 16 -9.31 -10.38 6.89
CA PRO A 16 -8.88 -11.31 5.83
C PRO A 16 -8.41 -10.60 4.56
N GLU A 17 -7.46 -11.22 3.85
CA GLU A 17 -6.87 -10.66 2.61
C GLU A 17 -7.91 -10.42 1.50
N GLU A 18 -8.95 -11.25 1.42
CA GLU A 18 -10.06 -11.04 0.47
C GLU A 18 -10.76 -9.69 0.71
N LEU A 19 -11.04 -9.37 1.97
CA LEU A 19 -11.65 -8.09 2.33
C LEU A 19 -10.70 -6.92 2.09
N LYS A 20 -9.40 -7.09 2.39
CA LYS A 20 -8.39 -6.07 2.07
C LYS A 20 -8.31 -5.76 0.58
N ALA A 21 -8.47 -6.77 -0.28
CA ALA A 21 -8.46 -6.59 -1.72
C ALA A 21 -9.68 -5.80 -2.23
N ILE A 22 -10.84 -6.02 -1.62
CA ILE A 22 -12.11 -5.33 -1.93
C ILE A 22 -12.07 -3.88 -1.43
N TYR A 23 -11.63 -3.66 -0.18
CA TYR A 23 -11.63 -2.35 0.48
C TYR A 23 -10.36 -1.54 0.28
N ARG A 24 -9.71 -1.69 -0.89
CA ARG A 24 -8.56 -0.84 -1.24
C ARG A 24 -8.98 0.62 -1.35
N THR A 25 -8.20 1.50 -0.74
CA THR A 25 -8.39 2.94 -0.89
C THR A 25 -7.85 3.42 -2.23
N VAL A 26 -8.26 4.62 -2.66
CA VAL A 26 -7.78 5.21 -3.93
C VAL A 26 -6.26 5.38 -3.99
N TRP A 27 -5.61 5.51 -2.83
CA TRP A 27 -4.15 5.64 -2.70
C TRP A 27 -3.42 4.31 -2.85
N GLU A 28 -4.12 3.19 -2.68
CA GLU A 28 -3.57 1.82 -2.80
C GLU A 28 -3.74 1.26 -4.22
N ILE A 29 -4.56 1.91 -5.05
CA ILE A 29 -4.81 1.51 -6.43
C ILE A 29 -3.83 2.21 -7.37
N LYS A 30 -3.21 1.43 -8.26
CA LYS A 30 -2.33 1.96 -9.31
C LYS A 30 -3.16 2.84 -10.25
N GLN A 31 -2.75 4.09 -10.42
CA GLN A 31 -3.47 5.06 -11.27
C GLN A 31 -3.56 4.63 -12.73
N ARG A 32 -2.59 3.83 -13.21
CA ARG A 32 -2.65 3.21 -14.54
C ARG A 32 -3.90 2.35 -14.72
N THR A 33 -4.28 1.58 -13.70
CA THR A 33 -5.49 0.73 -13.73
C THR A 33 -6.75 1.59 -13.88
N LEU A 34 -6.82 2.74 -13.22
CA LEU A 34 -7.95 3.66 -13.39
C LEU A 34 -8.02 4.24 -14.81
N VAL A 35 -6.86 4.55 -15.42
CA VAL A 35 -6.80 5.00 -16.82
C VAL A 35 -7.27 3.91 -17.78
N ASP A 36 -6.85 2.65 -17.57
CA ASP A 36 -7.29 1.53 -18.40
C ASP A 36 -8.81 1.32 -18.30
N MET A 37 -9.36 1.30 -17.08
CA MET A 37 -10.81 1.20 -16.87
C MET A 37 -11.58 2.39 -17.48
N ALA A 38 -11.05 3.60 -17.39
CA ALA A 38 -11.67 4.77 -18.02
C ALA A 38 -11.65 4.67 -19.55
N ALA A 39 -10.60 4.08 -20.13
CA ALA A 39 -10.51 3.87 -21.57
C ALA A 39 -11.51 2.80 -22.05
N ASP A 40 -11.65 1.71 -21.29
CA ASP A 40 -12.62 0.63 -21.59
C ASP A 40 -14.07 1.14 -21.58
N LEU A 41 -14.41 2.07 -20.69
CA LEU A 41 -15.71 2.74 -20.66
C LEU A 41 -15.89 3.78 -21.78
N GLY A 42 -14.79 4.30 -22.34
CA GLY A 42 -14.80 5.46 -23.22
C GLY A 42 -15.60 5.29 -24.51
N CYS A 43 -15.74 4.07 -25.02
CA CYS A 43 -16.53 3.80 -26.24
C CYS A 43 -18.04 3.90 -26.01
N TYR A 44 -18.50 3.87 -24.76
CA TYR A 44 -19.91 4.01 -24.39
C TYR A 44 -20.27 5.42 -23.89
N ILE A 45 -19.32 6.36 -23.92
CA ILE A 45 -19.49 7.75 -23.46
C ILE A 45 -19.42 8.69 -24.67
N ASP A 46 -20.52 9.37 -24.95
CA ASP A 46 -20.67 10.31 -26.07
C ASP A 46 -19.67 11.48 -25.98
N GLN A 47 -19.58 12.11 -24.80
CA GLN A 47 -18.69 13.22 -24.49
C GLN A 47 -17.47 12.70 -23.74
N SER A 48 -17.26 13.09 -22.49
CA SER A 48 -16.12 12.68 -21.68
C SER A 48 -16.56 12.38 -20.25
N GLN A 49 -15.61 11.98 -19.41
CA GLN A 49 -15.83 11.74 -17.99
C GLN A 49 -14.77 12.45 -17.14
N SER A 50 -15.19 12.88 -15.95
CA SER A 50 -14.33 13.53 -14.97
C SER A 50 -13.39 12.52 -14.30
N LEU A 51 -12.18 12.36 -14.84
CA LEU A 51 -11.18 11.43 -14.31
C LEU A 51 -10.28 12.10 -13.25
N ASN A 52 -10.53 11.84 -11.97
CA ASN A 52 -9.66 12.31 -10.88
C ASN A 52 -8.46 11.38 -10.67
N ILE A 53 -7.26 11.95 -10.63
CA ILE A 53 -6.01 11.23 -10.37
C ILE A 53 -5.55 11.47 -8.94
N HIS A 54 -5.17 10.39 -8.27
CA HIS A 54 -4.65 10.43 -6.90
C HIS A 54 -3.21 9.92 -6.90
N MET A 55 -2.26 10.78 -6.55
CA MET A 55 -0.85 10.42 -6.61
C MET A 55 -0.15 10.76 -5.31
N ASP A 56 0.37 9.72 -4.65
CA ASP A 56 1.26 9.91 -3.52
C ASP A 56 2.66 10.33 -4.02
N GLN A 57 3.23 11.32 -3.33
CA GLN A 57 4.50 11.95 -3.69
C GLN A 57 4.56 12.28 -5.19
N ALA A 58 3.63 13.14 -5.60
CA ALA A 58 3.53 13.57 -6.99
C ALA A 58 4.83 14.26 -7.42
N ASN A 59 5.36 13.83 -8.58
CA ASN A 59 6.54 14.42 -9.19
C ASN A 59 6.35 14.54 -10.70
N PHE A 60 7.17 15.37 -11.35
CA PHE A 60 7.05 15.63 -12.78
C PHE A 60 7.13 14.35 -13.62
N GLY A 61 8.02 13.41 -13.29
CA GLY A 61 8.17 12.17 -14.06
C GLY A 61 6.90 11.29 -14.02
N LYS A 62 6.31 11.11 -12.83
CA LYS A 62 5.08 10.33 -12.65
C LYS A 62 3.88 11.00 -13.32
N LEU A 63 3.75 12.31 -13.20
CA LEU A 63 2.64 13.06 -13.81
C LEU A 63 2.74 13.05 -15.34
N THR A 64 3.92 13.34 -15.88
CA THR A 64 4.16 13.35 -17.32
C THR A 64 3.90 11.97 -17.92
N SER A 65 4.43 10.90 -17.32
CA SER A 65 4.20 9.53 -17.81
C SER A 65 2.71 9.13 -17.77
N LEU A 66 1.97 9.53 -16.73
CA LEU A 66 0.53 9.29 -16.64
C LEU A 66 -0.25 10.07 -17.72
N HIS A 67 0.08 11.34 -17.96
CA HIS A 67 -0.54 12.14 -19.00
C HIS A 67 -0.32 11.55 -20.39
N PHE A 68 0.91 11.18 -20.72
CA PHE A 68 1.22 10.52 -21.99
C PHE A 68 0.52 9.16 -22.11
N TYR A 69 0.42 8.40 -21.02
CA TYR A 69 -0.32 7.14 -21.01
C TYR A 69 -1.81 7.36 -21.32
N ALA A 70 -2.47 8.27 -20.60
CA ALA A 70 -3.88 8.60 -20.83
C ALA A 70 -4.14 9.09 -22.26
N TRP A 71 -3.24 9.94 -22.80
CA TRP A 71 -3.30 10.41 -24.18
C TRP A 71 -3.17 9.26 -25.19
N SER A 72 -2.18 8.38 -25.02
CA SER A 72 -1.98 7.21 -25.90
C SER A 72 -3.16 6.23 -25.89
N LYS A 73 -3.95 6.22 -24.80
CA LYS A 73 -5.19 5.42 -24.67
C LYS A 73 -6.41 6.09 -25.32
N GLY A 74 -6.27 7.29 -25.85
CA GLY A 74 -7.35 8.02 -26.52
C GLY A 74 -8.36 8.65 -25.55
N LEU A 75 -8.01 8.84 -24.27
CA LEU A 75 -8.90 9.52 -23.34
C LEU A 75 -9.09 10.99 -23.71
N LYS A 76 -10.35 11.41 -23.82
CA LYS A 76 -10.73 12.81 -24.06
C LYS A 76 -10.35 13.70 -22.87
N THR A 77 -10.59 13.24 -21.65
CA THR A 77 -10.14 13.89 -20.41
C THR A 77 -9.08 13.02 -19.73
N GLY A 78 -7.81 13.39 -19.89
CA GLY A 78 -6.69 12.66 -19.27
C GLY A 78 -6.53 12.90 -17.77
N MET A 79 -7.00 14.04 -17.26
CA MET A 79 -7.02 14.38 -15.84
C MET A 79 -8.00 15.52 -15.58
N TYR A 80 -8.81 15.40 -14.53
CA TYR A 80 -9.68 16.45 -14.02
C TYR A 80 -9.03 17.17 -12.82
N TYR A 81 -8.99 16.53 -11.65
CA TYR A 81 -8.15 16.96 -10.54
C TYR A 81 -6.97 16.03 -10.34
N LEU A 82 -5.83 16.63 -9.98
CA LEU A 82 -4.75 15.95 -9.28
C LEU A 82 -4.97 16.13 -7.78
N ARG A 83 -5.10 15.01 -7.06
CA ARG A 83 -5.08 14.97 -5.60
C ARG A 83 -3.75 14.38 -5.16
N SER A 84 -2.99 15.18 -4.42
CA SER A 84 -1.77 14.74 -3.75
C SER A 84 -1.98 14.71 -2.24
N ARG A 85 -1.21 13.88 -1.55
CA ARG A 85 -1.11 13.86 -0.09
C ARG A 85 0.34 14.10 0.30
N ALA A 86 0.54 14.76 1.45
CA ALA A 86 1.87 14.88 2.04
C ALA A 86 2.36 13.51 2.53
N THR A 87 3.68 13.30 2.50
CA THR A 87 4.31 12.07 3.02
C THR A 87 4.07 11.89 4.52
N ALA A 88 3.93 12.99 5.27
CA ALA A 88 3.65 12.98 6.69
C ALA A 88 2.15 13.12 6.96
N ASP A 89 1.61 12.21 7.76
CA ASP A 89 0.24 12.31 8.25
C ASP A 89 0.10 13.43 9.28
N ALA A 90 -1.05 14.12 9.25
CA ALA A 90 -1.41 15.06 10.29
C ALA A 90 -1.59 14.35 11.65
N ILE A 91 -1.21 15.02 12.73
CA ILE A 91 -1.37 14.50 14.09
C ILE A 91 -2.85 14.26 14.37
N LYS A 92 -3.21 13.03 14.74
CA LYS A 92 -4.59 12.62 15.05
C LYS A 92 -4.84 12.77 16.54
N PHE A 93 -5.62 13.77 16.93
CA PHE A 93 -5.87 14.09 18.34
C PHE A 93 -6.94 13.22 19.01
N THR A 94 -7.73 12.47 18.24
CA THR A 94 -8.91 11.74 18.74
C THR A 94 -8.67 10.24 18.92
N VAL A 95 -7.44 9.74 18.74
CA VAL A 95 -7.14 8.30 18.74
C VAL A 95 -6.19 7.95 19.88
N ASP A 96 -6.68 7.17 20.83
CA ASP A 96 -5.83 6.56 21.86
C ASP A 96 -4.93 5.48 21.22
N THR A 97 -3.63 5.74 21.25
CA THR A 97 -2.62 4.90 20.55
C THR A 97 -1.99 3.83 21.44
N THR A 98 -2.33 3.78 22.73
CA THR A 98 -1.72 2.84 23.70
C THR A 98 -1.96 1.39 23.29
N ASN A 99 -3.20 1.01 23.03
CA ASN A 99 -3.57 -0.37 22.67
C ASN A 99 -3.08 -0.78 21.26
N ILE A 100 -2.93 0.18 20.36
CA ILE A 100 -2.47 -0.06 18.97
C ILE A 100 -0.96 -0.35 18.93
N LYS A 101 -0.17 0.27 19.83
CA LYS A 101 1.27 0.01 19.91
C LYS A 101 1.57 -1.40 20.43
N GLU A 102 0.69 -1.97 21.24
CA GLU A 102 0.84 -3.33 21.75
C GLU A 102 0.52 -4.39 20.69
N SER A 103 -0.47 -4.16 19.82
CA SER A 103 -0.79 -5.04 18.70
C SER A 103 0.26 -4.99 17.58
N ILE A 104 0.99 -3.87 17.42
CA ILE A 104 2.05 -3.68 16.41
C ILE A 104 3.42 -4.24 16.87
N LYS A 105 3.52 -4.91 18.03
CA LYS A 105 4.77 -5.64 18.35
C LYS A 105 5.13 -6.54 17.17
N PRO A 106 6.28 -6.32 16.51
CA PRO A 106 6.58 -7.05 15.30
C PRO A 106 7.01 -8.46 15.69
N VAL A 107 6.84 -9.37 14.74
CA VAL A 107 7.45 -10.71 14.69
C VAL A 107 9.00 -10.62 14.65
N THR A 108 9.60 -9.45 14.91
CA THR A 108 11.05 -9.23 14.98
C THR A 108 11.70 -10.06 16.07
N GLU A 109 11.03 -10.27 17.21
CA GLU A 109 11.57 -11.19 18.23
C GLU A 109 11.70 -12.62 17.69
N ASP A 110 10.76 -13.09 16.85
CA ASP A 110 10.83 -14.42 16.26
C ASP A 110 11.82 -14.50 15.09
N VAL A 111 12.00 -13.42 14.32
CA VAL A 111 12.97 -13.36 13.22
C VAL A 111 14.39 -13.25 13.77
N GLU A 112 14.63 -12.43 14.81
CA GLU A 112 15.93 -12.35 15.49
C GLU A 112 16.28 -13.66 16.20
N LYS A 113 15.31 -14.32 16.85
CA LYS A 113 15.51 -15.66 17.42
C LYS A 113 15.85 -16.69 16.34
N LYS A 114 15.15 -16.67 15.19
CA LYS A 114 15.46 -17.57 14.06
C LYS A 114 16.82 -17.28 13.43
N LEU A 115 17.20 -16.00 13.31
CA LEU A 115 18.52 -15.61 12.79
C LEU A 115 19.63 -16.02 13.76
N ALA A 116 19.42 -15.85 15.07
CA ALA A 116 20.36 -16.26 16.11
C ALA A 116 20.50 -17.79 16.18
N GLN A 117 19.41 -18.53 16.02
CA GLN A 117 19.41 -20.00 15.99
C GLN A 117 20.10 -20.55 14.73
N MET A 118 19.95 -19.85 13.59
CA MET A 118 20.64 -20.17 12.34
C MET A 118 22.14 -19.82 12.38
N ALA A 119 22.52 -18.71 13.02
CA ALA A 119 23.91 -18.32 13.25
C ALA A 119 24.62 -19.30 14.22
N CYS A 120 23.95 -19.68 15.31
CA CYS A 120 24.46 -20.67 16.27
C CYS A 120 24.70 -22.04 15.61
N SER A 121 23.88 -22.41 14.61
CA SER A 121 24.03 -23.65 13.84
C SER A 121 25.20 -23.60 12.82
N LEU A 122 25.60 -22.41 12.38
CA LEU A 122 26.67 -22.22 11.39
C LEU A 122 28.06 -22.14 12.04
N GLU A 123 28.14 -21.51 13.22
CA GLU A 123 29.39 -21.34 13.96
C GLU A 123 29.81 -22.60 14.75
N ASN A 124 28.85 -23.47 15.06
CA ASN A 124 29.06 -24.61 15.95
C ASN A 124 28.84 -25.97 15.25
N LYS A 125 29.50 -26.15 14.12
CA LYS A 125 29.36 -27.35 13.28
C LYS A 125 29.87 -28.64 13.96
N ASP A 126 30.80 -28.51 14.91
CA ASP A 126 31.46 -29.63 15.60
C ASP A 126 30.93 -29.90 17.03
N GLU A 127 30.08 -29.04 17.61
CA GLU A 127 29.43 -29.29 18.92
C GLU A 127 28.04 -29.97 18.79
N CYS A 128 27.53 -30.15 17.56
CA CYS A 128 26.24 -30.80 17.28
C CYS A 128 26.28 -32.35 17.39
N LEU A 129 27.11 -32.87 18.29
CA LEU A 129 27.13 -34.28 18.71
C LEU A 129 26.73 -34.47 20.18
N ALA A 130 26.39 -33.39 20.90
CA ALA A 130 26.09 -33.45 22.34
C ALA A 130 24.71 -32.94 22.77
N CYS A 131 23.79 -32.63 21.84
CA CYS A 131 22.37 -32.40 22.15
C CYS A 131 21.53 -33.51 21.50
N GLY A 132 21.74 -34.71 22.00
CA GLY A 132 20.98 -35.92 21.68
C GLY A 132 20.71 -36.67 22.97
N SER A 133 19.94 -36.06 23.86
CA SER A 133 19.19 -36.66 24.98
C SER A 133 18.07 -35.70 25.37
#